data_AF-A0A1F8BPT4-F1
#
_entry.id   AF-A0A1F8BPT4-F1
#
_cell.length_a   1.000
_cell.length_b   1.000
_cell.length_c   1.000
_cell.angle_alpha   90.00
_cell.angle_beta   90.00
_cell.angle_gamma   90.00
#
_symmetry.space_group_name_H-M   'P 1'
#
loop_
_entity.id
_entity.type
_entity.pdbx_description
1 polymer ?
#
loop_
_entity_poly.entity_id
_entity_poly.type
_entity_poly.pdbx_seq_one_letter_code
_entity_poly.pdbx_strand_id
1 'polypeptide(L)' 'MDLIIDGSSVWGLVKMGYIVVFVIYLIFAIVVFRQVGLMGKTLKIGFDKFIKVIALGHLAMVATLFLWALVVL' A
#
# COMPACT_ATOMS: atom_id res chain seq x y z
N MET A 1 1.56 -31.59 -22.65
CA MET A 1 0.92 -31.24 -21.37
C MET A 1 0.33 -29.86 -21.58
N ASP A 2 -0.82 -29.83 -22.24
CA ASP A 2 -1.51 -28.59 -22.57
C ASP A 2 -2.02 -28.01 -21.27
N LEU A 3 -1.37 -26.94 -20.83
CA LEU A 3 -1.90 -26.04 -19.81
C LEU A 3 -3.18 -25.44 -20.40
N ILE A 4 -4.30 -26.13 -20.21
CA ILE A 4 -5.64 -25.58 -20.38
C ILE A 4 -5.78 -24.50 -19.32
N ILE A 5 -5.28 -23.33 -19.66
CA ILE A 5 -5.48 -22.09 -18.94
C ILE A 5 -6.89 -21.63 -19.32
N ASP A 6 -7.88 -22.13 -18.58
CA ASP A 6 -9.22 -21.57 -18.62
C ASP A 6 -9.13 -20.08 -18.18
N GLY A 7 -9.88 -19.18 -18.82
CA GLY A 7 -9.86 -17.75 -18.52
C GLY A 7 -10.17 -17.45 -17.05
N SER A 8 -10.92 -18.35 -16.39
CA SER A 8 -11.18 -18.33 -14.95
C SER A 8 -9.92 -18.50 -14.10
N SER A 9 -8.99 -19.37 -14.53
CA SER A 9 -7.73 -19.68 -13.84
C SER A 9 -6.74 -18.51 -13.91
N VAL A 10 -6.65 -17.85 -15.07
CA VAL A 10 -5.83 -16.63 -15.23
C VAL A 10 -6.31 -15.54 -14.29
N TRP A 11 -7.62 -15.34 -14.23
CA TRP A 11 -8.20 -14.29 -13.39
C TRP A 11 -7.93 -14.52 -11.90
N GLY A 12 -7.99 -15.78 -11.43
CA GLY A 12 -7.61 -16.15 -10.06
C GLY A 12 -6.15 -15.83 -9.74
N LEU A 13 -5.23 -16.14 -10.65
CA LEU A 13 -3.80 -15.83 -10.49
C LEU A 13 -3.54 -14.32 -10.43
N VAL A 14 -4.21 -13.54 -11.30
CA VAL A 14 -4.09 -12.08 -11.33
C VAL A 14 -4.55 -11.47 -10.01
N LYS A 15 -5.71 -11.90 -9.47
CA LYS A 15 -6.21 -11.44 -8.17
C LYS A 15 -5.21 -11.68 -7.05
N MET A 16 -4.64 -12.89 -7.00
CA MET A 16 -3.64 -13.24 -6.00
C MET A 16 -2.37 -12.39 -6.14
N GLY A 17 -1.92 -12.12 -7.37
CA GLY A 17 -0.79 -11.22 -7.63
C GLY A 17 -1.02 -9.80 -7.12
N TYR A 18 -2.21 -9.24 -7.35
CA TYR A 18 -2.56 -7.90 -6.85
C TYR A 18 -2.59 -7.83 -5.31
N ILE A 19 -3.10 -8.85 -4.62
CA ILE A 19 -3.07 -8.90 -3.15
C ILE A 19 -1.64 -8.83 -2.64
N VAL A 20 -0.71 -9.58 -3.24
CA VAL A 20 0.72 -9.55 -2.89
C VAL A 20 1.30 -8.15 -3.08
N VAL A 21 1.00 -7.49 -4.21
CA VAL A 21 1.45 -6.12 -4.48
C VAL A 21 0.90 -5.14 -3.45
N PHE A 22 -0.36 -5.28 -3.05
CA PHE A 22 -0.96 -4.44 -2.01
C PHE A 22 -0.29 -4.65 -0.63
N VAL A 23 0.08 -5.88 -0.27
CA VAL A 23 0.83 -6.14 0.97
C VAL A 23 2.17 -5.42 0.95
N ILE A 24 2.91 -5.53 -0.15
CA ILE A 24 4.19 -4.82 -0.32
C ILE A 24 3.99 -3.31 -0.24
N TYR A 25 2.94 -2.79 -0.89
CA TYR A 25 2.61 -1.37 -0.88
C TYR A 25 2.22 -0.86 0.52
N LEU A 26 1.52 -1.67 1.32
CA LEU A 26 1.21 -1.35 2.71
C LEU A 26 2.48 -1.26 3.57
N ILE A 27 3.39 -2.22 3.43
CA ILE A 27 4.70 -2.17 4.11
C ILE A 27 5.47 -0.91 3.70
N PHE A 28 5.48 -0.60 2.41
CA PHE A 28 6.10 0.61 1.89
C PHE A 28 5.49 1.89 2.50
N ALA A 29 4.16 1.98 2.60
CA ALA A 29 3.48 3.12 3.22
C ALA A 29 3.88 3.29 4.70
N ILE A 30 4.03 2.20 5.45
CA ILE A 30 4.53 2.24 6.84
C ILE A 30 5.96 2.79 6.89
N VAL A 31 6.83 2.36 5.97
CA VAL A 31 8.20 2.86 5.87
C VAL A 31 8.19 4.36 5.57
N VAL A 32 7.41 4.81 4.58
CA VAL A 32 7.29 6.23 4.22
C VAL A 32 6.84 7.06 5.42
N PHE A 33 5.83 6.63 6.16
CA PHE A 33 5.36 7.33 7.36
C PHE A 33 6.49 7.52 8.39
N ARG A 34 7.29 6.47 8.63
CA ARG A 34 8.46 6.56 9.52
C ARG A 34 9.51 7.54 8.98
N GLN A 35 9.78 7.51 7.68
CA GLN A 35 10.78 8.39 7.05
C GLN A 35 10.36 9.86 7.10
N VAL A 36 9.09 10.16 6.86
CA VAL A 36 8.55 11.53 7.04
C VAL A 36 8.80 12.02 8.47
N GLY A 37 8.59 11.15 9.46
CA GLY A 37 8.84 11.48 10.86
C GLY A 37 10.32 11.77 11.20
N LEU A 38 11.26 11.08 10.54
CA LEU A 38 12.70 11.30 10.71
C LEU A 38 13.16 12.57 9.99
N MET A 39 12.75 12.76 8.73
CA MET A 39 13.11 13.92 7.92
C MET A 39 12.57 15.23 8.50
N GLY A 40 11.37 15.21 9.08
CA GLY A 40 10.77 16.37 9.73
C GLY A 40 11.60 16.90 10.91
N LYS A 41 12.30 16.02 11.64
CA LYS A 41 13.22 16.42 12.73
C LYS A 41 14.49 17.09 12.20
N THR A 42 14.97 16.66 11.03
CA THR A 42 16.22 17.16 10.44
C THR A 42 16.04 18.53 9.80
N LEU A 43 14.98 18.72 9.02
CA LEU A 43 14.83 19.94 8.22
C LEU A 43 14.37 21.16 9.03
N LYS A 44 13.95 20.97 10.31
CA LYS A 44 13.46 22.03 11.22
C LYS A 44 12.49 23.03 10.56
N ILE A 45 11.73 22.57 9.58
CA ILE A 45 10.74 23.39 8.88
C ILE A 45 9.47 23.44 9.72
N GLY A 46 8.83 24.60 9.83
CA GLY A 46 7.58 24.78 10.60
C GLY A 46 6.40 23.92 10.11
N PHE A 47 6.55 23.20 9.00
CA PHE A 47 5.52 22.37 8.38
C PHE A 47 5.55 20.88 8.80
N ASP A 48 6.46 20.45 9.69
CA ASP A 48 6.57 19.03 10.10
C ASP A 48 5.24 18.40 10.51
N LYS A 49 4.44 19.11 11.32
CA LYS A 49 3.11 18.63 11.75
C LYS A 49 2.16 18.40 10.58
N PHE A 50 2.14 19.30 9.60
CA PHE A 50 1.26 19.18 8.44
C PHE A 50 1.65 18.01 7.53
N ILE A 51 2.96 17.86 7.26
CA ILE A 51 3.47 16.75 6.44
C ILE A 51 3.22 15.41 7.14
N LYS A 52 3.37 15.33 8.47
CA LYS A 52 3.03 14.12 9.24
C LYS A 52 1.55 13.74 9.14
N VAL A 53 0.64 14.72 9.16
CA VAL A 53 -0.80 14.46 8.99
C VAL A 53 -1.09 13.91 7.59
N ILE A 54 -0.48 14.48 6.54
CA ILE A 54 -0.61 13.96 5.17
C ILE A 54 -0.09 12.52 5.08
N ALA A 55 1.08 12.25 5.66
CA ALA A 55 1.66 10.90 5.67
C ALA A 55 0.78 9.89 6.42
N LEU A 56 0.18 10.30 7.54
CA LEU A 56 -0.78 9.46 8.27
C LEU A 56 -2.04 9.21 7.44
N GLY A 57 -2.56 10.24 6.76
CA GLY A 57 -3.70 10.12 5.86
C GLY A 57 -3.44 9.17 4.69
N HIS A 58 -2.26 9.25 4.07
CA HIS A 58 -1.82 8.30 3.06
C HIS A 58 -1.78 6.87 3.62
N LEU A 59 -1.15 6.66 4.78
CA LEU A 59 -1.10 5.33 5.40
C LEU A 59 -2.50 4.75 5.69
N ALA A 60 -3.41 5.56 6.21
CA ALA A 60 -4.80 5.16 6.45
C ALA A 60 -5.55 4.82 5.15
N MET A 61 -5.36 5.61 4.09
CA MET A 61 -5.90 5.33 2.76
C MET A 61 -5.37 4.01 2.20
N VAL A 62 -4.06 3.75 2.31
CA VAL A 62 -3.48 2.49 1.83
C VAL A 62 -4.01 1.29 2.62
N ALA A 63 -4.11 1.40 3.94
CA ALA A 63 -4.66 0.35 4.79
C ALA A 63 -6.12 0.04 4.43
N THR A 64 -6.95 1.07 4.24
CA THR A 64 -8.35 0.90 3.86
C THR A 64 -8.51 0.32 2.45
N LEU A 65 -7.71 0.75 1.48
CA LEU A 65 -7.69 0.17 0.13
C LEU A 65 -7.27 -1.30 0.14
N PHE A 66 -6.30 -1.67 0.96
CA PHE A 66 -5.92 -3.09 1.11
C PHE A 66 -7.05 -3.92 1.69
N LEU A 67 -7.73 -3.44 2.74
CA LEU A 67 -8.89 -4.12 3.31
C LEU A 67 -10.02 -4.26 2.28
N TRP A 68 -10.26 -3.23 1.47
CA TRP A 68 -11.22 -3.29 0.36
C TRP A 68 -10.82 -4.30 -0.71
N ALA A 69 -9.52 -4.40 -1.04
CA ALA A 69 -9.02 -5.35 -2.01
C ALA A 69 -9.30 -6.81 -1.58
N LEU A 70 -9.28 -7.13 -0.28
CA LEU A 70 -9.61 -8.47 0.21
C LEU A 70 -11.09 -8.86 0.03
N VAL A 71 -11.97 -7.86 -0.12
CA VAL A 71 -13.42 -8.09 -0.27
C VAL A 71 -13.83 -8.08 -1.74
N VAL A 72 -13.26 -7.17 -2.54
CA VAL A 72 -13.67 -6.94 -3.93
C VAL A 72 -12.92 -7.82 -4.92
N LEU A 73 -11.65 -8.10 -4.65
CA LEU A 73 -10.77 -8.80 -5.57
C LEU A 73 -10.87 -10.31 -5.38
#